data_AF-A0A9N7P4R9-F1
#
_entry.id   AF-A0A9N7P4R9-F1
#
_cell.length_a   1.000
_cell.length_b   1.000
_cell.length_c   1.000
_cell.angle_alpha   90.00
_cell.angle_beta   90.00
_cell.angle_gamma   90.00
#
_symmetry.space_group_name_H-M   'P 1'
#
loop_
_entity.id
_entity.type
_entity.pdbx_description
1 polymer ?
#
loop_
_entity_poly.entity_id
_entity_poly.type
_entity_poly.pdbx_seq_one_letter_code
_entity_poly.pdbx_strand_id
1 'polypeptide(L)'
;MSLKTKKKTVADNGDTGEDSVLATMVSNGEDLGPMVRFAFETGRPESLLHQLKGLVKKKEVEIEELCKLHYEEFIIAVDELRGVLVDAEELKSELSSDNFRLQQVGTSLLSKLEELLESYSIKNNITEAIKMSKNCIQILDLCVKCNGHVSEGRFYPALKAVDLIEKNYLQNNIPVRALKILIEKQIPALKSHIKKKVCSEVNEWLVHIRSDAKDIGQTAIGYASAARQREEDMLARQRKAEEQSCLGLEDLSYTLDVEEIDESSVLKFDLTPLYRAYHIHDCLGIPDEFRDYYYNNRFLQLKSDLQISSAQPFLESHQTFLAHIAGYFIVEDRVLRTAGGLLSPTELETMWETAVAKVTAVLEEQFSNMDSASHLLLVKDYVASICEKFKDSADGIFGSLSNRASKQSARKKSLDMLKKRLRDFN
;
A
#
# COMPACT_ATOMS: atom_id res chain seq x y z
N MET A 1 45.41 -100.33 58.37
CA MET A 1 46.06 -101.51 58.97
C MET A 1 47.46 -101.14 59.38
N SER A 2 47.83 -101.44 60.62
CA SER A 2 49.15 -101.16 61.21
C SER A 2 50.26 -101.93 60.50
N LEU A 3 51.48 -101.39 60.53
CA LEU A 3 52.64 -102.12 61.07
C LEU A 3 53.75 -101.13 61.44
N LYS A 4 54.00 -101.02 62.75
CA LYS A 4 55.20 -100.44 63.33
C LYS A 4 56.38 -101.36 63.01
N THR A 5 57.54 -100.80 62.70
CA THR A 5 58.81 -101.49 62.98
C THR A 5 59.85 -100.52 63.55
N LYS A 6 60.49 -101.00 64.62
CA LYS A 6 61.35 -100.31 65.56
C LYS A 6 62.72 -99.96 64.97
N LYS A 7 63.23 -98.79 65.41
CA LYS A 7 64.60 -98.44 65.81
C LYS A 7 65.73 -99.39 65.38
N LYS A 8 66.73 -98.83 64.69
CA LYS A 8 68.14 -98.99 65.08
C LYS A 8 68.91 -97.69 64.78
N THR A 9 69.00 -96.84 65.80
CA THR A 9 70.04 -95.81 65.90
C THR A 9 71.38 -96.50 66.04
N VAL A 10 72.29 -96.26 65.08
CA VAL A 10 73.73 -96.33 65.29
C VAL A 10 74.22 -94.91 65.02
N ALA A 11 74.71 -94.29 66.09
CA ALA A 11 75.44 -93.05 66.05
C ALA A 11 76.75 -93.27 65.28
N ASP A 12 77.14 -92.33 64.42
CA ASP A 12 78.18 -91.36 64.76
C ASP A 12 78.60 -90.57 63.51
N ASN A 13 78.65 -89.25 63.69
CA ASN A 13 79.42 -88.21 63.00
C ASN A 13 78.56 -86.94 62.87
N GLY A 14 78.68 -86.08 63.88
CA GLY A 14 77.89 -84.90 64.10
C GLY A 14 78.20 -83.74 63.15
N ASP A 15 77.56 -83.74 61.98
CA ASP A 15 77.57 -82.60 61.03
C ASP A 15 76.18 -82.26 60.42
N THR A 16 75.16 -83.09 60.66
CA THR A 16 73.81 -82.95 60.06
C THR A 16 72.91 -81.87 60.69
N GLY A 17 73.36 -81.20 61.76
CA GLY A 17 72.53 -80.22 62.48
C GLY A 17 72.44 -78.86 61.80
N GLU A 18 73.51 -78.42 61.14
CA GLU A 18 73.63 -77.07 60.58
C GLU A 18 72.89 -76.92 59.23
N ASP A 19 72.85 -77.98 58.41
CA ASP A 19 72.13 -78.01 57.13
C ASP A 19 70.60 -77.85 57.28
N SER A 20 70.03 -78.39 58.36
CA SER A 20 68.58 -78.32 58.61
C SER A 20 68.14 -76.93 59.09
N VAL A 21 69.02 -76.18 59.76
CA VAL A 21 68.72 -74.84 60.27
C VAL A 21 68.72 -73.83 59.11
N LEU A 22 69.73 -73.88 58.23
CA LEU A 22 69.79 -73.04 57.02
C LEU A 22 68.59 -73.22 56.09
N ALA A 23 68.19 -74.47 55.84
CA ALA A 23 67.03 -74.78 55.00
C ALA A 23 65.72 -74.17 55.56
N THR A 24 65.57 -74.16 56.88
CA THR A 24 64.38 -73.65 57.57
C THR A 24 64.34 -72.13 57.59
N MET A 25 65.48 -71.47 57.86
CA MET A 25 65.59 -70.00 57.81
C MET A 25 65.33 -69.45 56.40
N VAL A 26 65.85 -70.10 55.36
CA VAL A 26 65.60 -69.72 53.96
C VAL A 26 64.14 -69.93 53.57
N SER A 27 63.51 -71.03 54.00
CA SER A 27 62.10 -71.31 53.70
C SER A 27 61.13 -70.35 54.40
N ASN A 28 61.52 -69.80 55.56
CA ASN A 28 60.72 -68.85 56.33
C ASN A 28 61.04 -67.39 55.98
N GLY A 29 62.03 -67.12 55.13
CA GLY A 29 62.44 -65.76 54.74
C GLY A 29 63.17 -64.98 55.83
N GLU A 30 63.89 -65.66 56.72
CA GLU A 30 64.63 -65.05 57.83
C GLU A 30 65.98 -64.46 57.36
N ASP A 31 66.52 -63.47 58.10
CA ASP A 31 67.78 -62.81 57.75
C ASP A 31 68.97 -63.76 57.93
N LEU A 32 69.70 -64.00 56.84
CA LEU A 32 70.87 -64.87 56.78
C LEU A 32 72.15 -64.16 57.26
N GLY A 33 72.13 -62.84 57.48
CA GLY A 33 73.27 -62.02 57.90
C GLY A 33 74.02 -62.54 59.13
N PRO A 34 73.35 -62.95 60.23
CA PRO A 34 74.00 -63.50 61.42
C PRO A 34 74.73 -64.83 61.17
N MET A 35 74.17 -65.70 60.32
CA MET A 35 74.81 -66.98 59.94
C MET A 35 76.02 -66.76 59.02
N VAL A 36 75.92 -65.82 58.08
CA VAL A 36 77.06 -65.43 57.23
C VAL A 36 78.19 -64.90 58.12
N ARG A 37 77.88 -64.01 59.07
CA ARG A 37 78.88 -63.46 59.99
C ARG A 37 79.53 -64.54 60.87
N PHE A 38 78.74 -65.46 61.43
CA PHE A 38 79.23 -66.59 62.22
C PHE A 38 80.14 -67.54 61.42
N ALA A 39 79.82 -67.82 60.15
CA ALA A 39 80.64 -68.66 59.28
C ALA A 39 82.00 -68.03 58.92
N PHE A 40 82.05 -66.71 58.77
CA PHE A 40 83.31 -65.97 58.59
C PHE A 40 84.13 -65.89 59.90
N GLU A 41 83.49 -65.69 61.05
CA GLU A 41 84.16 -65.64 62.37
C GLU A 41 84.74 -67.00 62.81
N THR A 42 84.11 -68.11 62.41
CA THR A 42 84.59 -69.48 62.67
C THR A 42 85.57 -70.02 61.61
N GLY A 43 85.90 -69.23 60.58
CA GLY A 43 86.87 -69.57 59.55
C GLY A 43 86.42 -70.65 58.56
N ARG A 44 85.10 -70.89 58.42
CA ARG A 44 84.53 -71.87 57.48
C ARG A 44 83.47 -71.26 56.51
N PRO A 45 83.78 -70.16 55.78
CA PRO A 45 82.83 -69.57 54.83
C PRO A 45 82.52 -70.49 53.65
N GLU A 46 83.48 -71.34 53.27
CA GLU A 46 83.36 -72.21 52.10
C GLU A 46 82.40 -73.37 52.34
N SER A 47 82.23 -73.75 53.61
CA SER A 47 81.22 -74.72 54.04
C SER A 47 79.81 -74.15 53.85
N LEU A 48 79.56 -72.93 54.32
CA LEU A 48 78.27 -72.25 54.17
C LEU A 48 77.90 -72.03 52.69
N LEU A 49 78.86 -71.63 51.86
CA LEU A 49 78.64 -71.45 50.43
C LEU A 49 78.33 -72.79 49.74
N HIS A 50 78.95 -73.88 50.18
CA HIS A 50 78.63 -75.22 49.68
C HIS A 50 77.21 -75.65 50.09
N GLN A 51 76.81 -75.36 51.33
CA GLN A 51 75.45 -75.62 51.85
C GLN A 51 74.39 -74.81 51.08
N LEU A 52 74.60 -73.51 50.83
CA LEU A 52 73.70 -72.67 50.04
C LEU A 52 73.59 -73.15 48.58
N LYS A 53 74.71 -73.53 47.95
CA LYS A 53 74.68 -74.15 46.61
C LYS A 53 73.94 -75.49 46.62
N GLY A 54 74.06 -76.27 47.69
CA GLY A 54 73.28 -77.50 47.89
C GLY A 54 71.78 -77.23 48.00
N LEU A 55 71.39 -76.18 48.74
CA LEU A 55 69.99 -75.75 48.85
C LEU A 55 69.41 -75.22 47.55
N VAL A 56 70.17 -74.43 46.78
CA VAL A 56 69.75 -73.97 45.44
C VAL A 56 69.47 -75.17 44.54
N LYS A 57 70.40 -76.11 44.46
CA LYS A 57 70.19 -77.35 43.68
C LYS A 57 68.98 -78.14 44.16
N LYS A 58 68.76 -78.22 45.48
CA LYS A 58 67.58 -78.90 46.04
C LYS A 58 66.28 -78.20 45.65
N LYS A 59 66.25 -76.87 45.66
CA LYS A 59 65.09 -76.07 45.23
C LYS A 59 64.87 -76.11 43.72
N GLU A 60 65.93 -76.14 42.92
CA GLU A 60 65.83 -76.38 41.47
C GLU A 60 65.17 -77.73 41.18
N VAL A 61 65.57 -78.79 41.91
CA VAL A 61 64.94 -80.12 41.81
C VAL A 61 63.48 -80.08 42.28
N GLU A 62 63.17 -79.40 43.37
CA GLU A 62 61.79 -79.25 43.87
C GLU A 62 60.89 -78.52 42.87
N ILE A 63 61.41 -77.47 42.21
CA ILE A 63 60.70 -76.76 41.13
C ILE A 63 60.54 -77.69 39.92
N GLU A 64 61.57 -78.44 39.55
CA GLU A 64 61.49 -79.40 38.44
C GLU A 64 60.47 -80.51 38.72
N GLU A 65 60.39 -81.01 39.95
CA GLU A 65 59.38 -81.98 40.40
C GLU A 65 57.97 -81.39 40.41
N LEU A 66 57.79 -80.15 40.89
CA LEU A 66 56.51 -79.45 40.86
C LEU A 66 56.04 -79.20 39.42
N CYS A 67 56.95 -78.75 38.54
CA CYS A 67 56.68 -78.61 37.12
C CYS A 67 56.36 -79.96 36.46
N LYS A 68 57.03 -81.06 36.85
CA LYS A 68 56.70 -82.42 36.39
C LYS A 68 55.36 -82.93 36.94
N LEU A 69 54.89 -82.44 38.08
CA LEU A 69 53.59 -82.80 38.63
C LEU A 69 52.45 -82.06 37.91
N HIS A 70 52.65 -80.79 37.58
CA HIS A 70 51.61 -79.89 37.04
C HIS A 70 51.80 -79.50 35.56
N TYR A 71 52.71 -80.14 34.81
CA TYR A 71 52.97 -79.77 33.40
C TYR A 71 51.70 -79.85 32.54
N GLU A 72 50.82 -80.81 32.80
CA GLU A 72 49.59 -81.01 32.05
C GLU A 72 48.60 -79.84 32.26
N GLU A 73 48.42 -79.40 33.50
CA GLU A 73 47.57 -78.23 33.82
C GLU A 73 48.15 -76.94 33.23
N PHE A 74 49.48 -76.78 33.24
CA PHE A 74 50.15 -75.65 32.62
C PHE A 74 49.95 -75.62 31.10
N ILE A 75 50.06 -76.78 30.44
CA ILE A 75 49.81 -76.89 28.99
C ILE A 75 48.36 -76.52 28.66
N ILE A 76 47.38 -77.02 29.43
CA ILE A 76 45.96 -76.70 29.23
C ILE A 76 45.73 -75.20 29.38
N ALA A 77 46.25 -74.56 30.43
CA ALA A 77 46.09 -73.13 30.64
C ALA A 77 46.72 -72.28 29.52
N VAL A 78 47.87 -72.71 28.99
CA VAL A 78 48.53 -72.05 27.85
C VAL A 78 47.73 -72.23 26.56
N ASP A 79 47.17 -73.42 26.31
CA ASP A 79 46.31 -73.66 25.16
C ASP A 79 44.98 -72.90 25.25
N GLU A 80 44.39 -72.77 26.44
CA GLU A 80 43.21 -71.93 26.68
C GLU A 80 43.51 -70.44 26.42
N LEU A 81 44.64 -69.93 26.93
CA LEU A 81 45.11 -68.57 26.64
C LEU A 81 45.32 -68.34 25.13
N ARG A 82 45.83 -69.35 24.42
CA ARG A 82 45.96 -69.32 22.96
C ARG A 82 44.60 -69.31 22.28
N GLY A 83 43.62 -70.07 22.78
CA GLY A 83 42.23 -70.02 22.32
C GLY A 83 41.62 -68.63 22.46
N VAL A 84 41.75 -68.01 23.65
CA VAL A 84 41.29 -66.64 23.90
C VAL A 84 41.95 -65.62 22.95
N LEU A 85 43.24 -65.80 22.63
CA LEU A 85 43.92 -64.94 21.65
C LEU A 85 43.35 -65.10 20.23
N VAL A 86 42.99 -66.32 19.82
CA VAL A 86 42.34 -66.57 18.52
C VAL A 86 40.95 -65.92 18.50
N ASP A 87 40.14 -66.15 19.53
CA ASP A 87 38.80 -65.57 19.65
C ASP A 87 38.85 -64.03 19.65
N ALA A 88 39.85 -63.43 20.32
CA ALA A 88 40.05 -61.99 20.33
C ALA A 88 40.41 -61.43 18.94
N GLU A 89 41.23 -62.14 18.15
CA GLU A 89 41.56 -61.72 16.79
C GLU A 89 40.37 -61.90 15.83
N GLU A 90 39.58 -62.97 15.99
CA GLU A 90 38.34 -63.17 15.25
C GLU A 90 37.34 -62.05 15.54
N LEU A 91 37.09 -61.74 16.83
CA LEU A 91 36.22 -60.64 17.22
C LEU A 91 36.69 -59.28 16.67
N LYS A 92 38.01 -59.04 16.66
CA LYS A 92 38.59 -57.83 16.08
C LYS A 92 38.38 -57.77 14.57
N SER A 93 38.49 -58.90 13.87
CA SER A 93 38.21 -59.00 12.45
C SER A 93 36.73 -58.72 12.15
N GLU A 94 35.82 -59.34 12.90
CA GLU A 94 34.38 -59.13 12.77
C GLU A 94 34.00 -57.67 13.04
N LEU A 95 34.51 -57.08 14.12
CA LEU A 95 34.28 -55.67 14.46
C LEU A 95 34.79 -54.73 13.36
N SER A 96 35.94 -55.04 12.77
CA SER A 96 36.48 -54.28 11.64
C SER A 96 35.59 -54.37 10.40
N SER A 97 35.10 -55.58 10.09
CA SER A 97 34.16 -55.84 8.98
C SER A 97 32.84 -55.10 9.18
N ASP A 98 32.24 -55.19 10.36
CA ASP A 98 30.98 -54.52 10.68
C ASP A 98 31.13 -52.99 10.70
N ASN A 99 32.25 -52.46 11.22
CA ASN A 99 32.55 -51.04 11.12
C ASN A 99 32.67 -50.60 9.66
N PHE A 100 33.32 -51.38 8.79
CA PHE A 100 33.40 -51.08 7.37
C PHE A 100 32.01 -51.06 6.71
N ARG A 101 31.17 -52.06 7.00
CA ARG A 101 29.79 -52.12 6.50
C ARG A 101 28.95 -50.95 6.99
N LEU A 102 29.07 -50.59 8.27
CA LEU A 102 28.36 -49.44 8.85
C LEU A 102 28.80 -48.13 8.18
N GLN A 103 30.09 -47.95 7.95
CA GLN A 103 30.59 -46.77 7.23
C GLN A 103 30.11 -46.74 5.78
N GLN A 104 30.08 -47.87 5.09
CA GLN A 104 29.60 -47.96 3.72
C GLN A 104 28.11 -47.61 3.60
N VAL A 105 27.27 -48.19 4.47
CA VAL A 105 25.82 -47.88 4.50
C VAL A 105 25.60 -46.44 4.96
N GLY A 106 26.32 -46.00 6.00
CA GLY A 106 26.23 -44.66 6.56
C GLY A 106 26.57 -43.58 5.53
N THR A 107 27.69 -43.73 4.81
CA THR A 107 28.10 -42.80 3.75
C THR A 107 27.11 -42.77 2.58
N SER A 108 26.59 -43.92 2.16
CA SER A 108 25.56 -43.99 1.12
C SER A 108 24.23 -43.36 1.55
N LEU A 109 23.86 -43.44 2.84
CA LEU A 109 22.65 -42.81 3.36
C LEU A 109 22.82 -41.30 3.49
N LEU A 110 24.01 -40.86 3.91
CA LEU A 110 24.34 -39.45 4.08
C LEU A 110 24.26 -38.70 2.74
N SER A 111 24.79 -39.28 1.66
CA SER A 111 24.66 -38.70 0.32
C SER A 111 23.20 -38.59 -0.14
N LYS A 112 22.36 -39.60 0.15
CA LYS A 112 20.92 -39.55 -0.16
C LYS A 112 20.18 -38.51 0.67
N LEU A 113 20.59 -38.28 1.92
CA LEU A 113 20.03 -37.23 2.76
C LEU A 113 20.40 -35.84 2.24
N GLU A 114 21.65 -35.65 1.79
CA GLU A 114 22.09 -34.40 1.17
C GLU A 114 21.31 -34.09 -0.13
N GLU A 115 21.16 -35.07 -1.02
CA GLU A 115 20.33 -34.96 -2.23
C GLU A 115 18.88 -34.57 -1.88
N LEU A 116 18.32 -35.15 -0.82
CA LEU A 116 16.96 -34.85 -0.37
C LEU A 116 16.84 -33.42 0.18
N LEU A 117 17.80 -32.97 0.99
CA LEU A 117 17.83 -31.60 1.52
C LEU A 117 17.97 -30.57 0.38
N GLU A 118 18.81 -30.85 -0.61
CA GLU A 118 18.94 -30.02 -1.80
C GLU A 118 17.62 -29.99 -2.59
N SER A 119 16.96 -31.12 -2.77
CA SER A 119 15.65 -31.18 -3.41
C SER A 119 14.58 -30.39 -2.63
N TYR A 120 14.62 -30.39 -1.30
CA TYR A 120 13.72 -29.56 -0.48
C TYR A 120 14.00 -28.07 -0.65
N SER A 121 15.28 -27.67 -0.70
CA SER A 121 15.69 -26.29 -0.96
C SER A 121 15.21 -25.83 -2.34
N ILE A 122 15.41 -26.64 -3.38
CA ILE A 122 14.91 -26.38 -4.74
C ILE A 122 13.39 -26.25 -4.74
N LYS A 123 12.66 -27.15 -4.06
CA LYS A 123 11.20 -27.08 -3.95
C LYS A 123 10.73 -25.79 -3.28
N ASN A 124 11.41 -25.33 -2.22
CA ASN A 124 11.08 -24.07 -1.57
C ASN A 124 11.30 -22.88 -2.50
N ASN A 125 12.46 -22.83 -3.16
CA ASN A 125 12.80 -21.77 -4.12
C ASN A 125 11.79 -21.71 -5.29
N ILE A 126 11.37 -22.87 -5.82
CA ILE A 126 10.34 -22.95 -6.85
C ILE A 126 8.99 -22.44 -6.33
N THR A 127 8.61 -22.81 -5.12
CA THR A 127 7.33 -22.39 -4.51
C THR A 127 7.29 -20.87 -4.31
N GLU A 128 8.39 -20.28 -3.84
CA GLU A 128 8.56 -18.84 -3.74
C GLU A 128 8.50 -18.17 -5.12
N ALA A 129 9.22 -18.68 -6.12
CA ALA A 129 9.20 -18.16 -7.48
C ALA A 129 7.79 -18.18 -8.10
N ILE A 130 7.01 -19.23 -7.85
CA ILE A 130 5.61 -19.32 -8.31
C ILE A 130 4.75 -18.25 -7.63
N LYS A 131 4.87 -18.06 -6.32
CA LYS A 131 4.15 -17.01 -5.59
C LYS A 131 4.50 -15.62 -6.10
N MET A 132 5.80 -15.40 -6.30
CA MET A 132 6.40 -14.18 -6.84
C MET A 132 5.85 -13.85 -8.24
N SER A 133 5.83 -14.85 -9.13
CA SER A 133 5.30 -14.73 -10.50
C SER A 133 3.80 -14.44 -10.51
N LYS A 134 3.01 -15.11 -9.67
CA LYS A 134 1.56 -14.85 -9.53
C LYS A 134 1.28 -13.41 -9.12
N ASN A 135 2.05 -12.86 -8.18
CA ASN A 135 1.93 -11.45 -7.79
C ASN A 135 2.26 -10.51 -8.95
N CYS A 136 3.32 -10.80 -9.72
CA CYS A 136 3.66 -10.01 -10.92
C CYS A 136 2.54 -10.02 -11.97
N ILE A 137 1.93 -11.18 -12.22
CA ILE A 137 0.82 -11.29 -13.19
C ILE A 137 -0.37 -10.44 -12.75
N GLN A 138 -0.73 -10.47 -11.46
CA GLN A 138 -1.84 -9.64 -10.94
C GLN A 138 -1.56 -8.14 -11.09
N ILE A 139 -0.33 -7.70 -10.79
CA ILE A 139 0.07 -6.29 -10.96
C ILE A 139 0.00 -5.90 -12.44
N LEU A 140 0.55 -6.73 -13.33
CA LEU A 140 0.54 -6.46 -14.76
C LEU A 140 -0.88 -6.43 -15.34
N ASP A 141 -1.77 -7.32 -14.89
CA ASP A 141 -3.18 -7.29 -15.28
C ASP A 141 -3.88 -5.99 -14.86
N LEU A 142 -3.61 -5.51 -13.64
CA LEU A 142 -4.09 -4.19 -13.20
C LEU A 142 -3.52 -3.05 -14.03
N CYS A 143 -2.24 -3.11 -14.42
CA CYS A 143 -1.63 -2.14 -15.33
C CYS A 143 -2.28 -2.16 -16.71
N VAL A 144 -2.58 -3.34 -17.26
CA VAL A 144 -3.27 -3.48 -18.55
C VAL A 144 -4.69 -2.90 -18.47
N LYS A 145 -5.43 -3.21 -17.40
CA LYS A 145 -6.76 -2.62 -17.15
C LYS A 145 -6.71 -1.11 -17.01
N CYS A 146 -5.73 -0.58 -16.28
CA CYS A 146 -5.51 0.86 -16.16
C CYS A 146 -5.26 1.50 -17.53
N ASN A 147 -4.37 0.91 -18.34
CA ASN A 147 -4.09 1.40 -19.69
C ASN A 147 -5.33 1.36 -20.60
N GLY A 148 -6.15 0.31 -20.51
CA GLY A 148 -7.44 0.21 -21.22
C GLY A 148 -8.41 1.31 -20.80
N HIS A 149 -8.53 1.58 -19.50
CA HIS A 149 -9.38 2.68 -19.02
C HIS A 149 -8.90 4.05 -19.49
N VAL A 150 -7.59 4.28 -19.59
CA VAL A 150 -7.04 5.53 -20.12
C VAL A 150 -7.32 5.69 -21.62
N SER A 151 -7.19 4.61 -22.40
CA SER A 151 -7.45 4.66 -23.85
C SER A 151 -8.94 4.90 -24.17
N GLU A 152 -9.84 4.33 -23.38
CA GLU A 152 -11.30 4.55 -23.48
C GLU A 152 -11.75 5.91 -22.93
N GLY A 153 -10.86 6.69 -22.31
CA GLY A 153 -11.19 7.95 -21.65
C GLY A 153 -11.87 7.81 -20.28
N ARG A 154 -11.96 6.60 -19.72
CA ARG A 154 -12.51 6.38 -18.37
C ARG A 154 -11.48 6.68 -17.29
N PHE A 155 -11.23 7.97 -17.05
CA PHE A 155 -10.17 8.42 -16.14
C PHE A 155 -10.40 8.09 -14.67
N TYR A 156 -11.64 8.10 -14.18
CA TYR A 156 -11.90 7.76 -12.78
C TYR A 156 -11.59 6.27 -12.46
N PRO A 157 -12.10 5.29 -13.23
CA PRO A 157 -11.67 3.89 -13.09
C PRO A 157 -10.16 3.71 -13.24
N ALA A 158 -9.52 4.46 -14.15
CA ALA A 158 -8.07 4.43 -14.30
C ALA A 158 -7.33 4.88 -13.02
N LEU A 159 -7.75 6.00 -12.42
CA LEU A 159 -7.17 6.50 -11.17
C LEU A 159 -7.44 5.55 -9.99
N LYS A 160 -8.61 4.91 -9.94
CA LYS A 160 -8.90 3.89 -8.92
C LYS A 160 -8.02 2.65 -9.08
N ALA A 161 -7.73 2.24 -10.32
CA ALA A 161 -6.78 1.16 -10.59
C ALA A 161 -5.35 1.55 -10.17
N VAL A 162 -4.95 2.81 -10.41
CA VAL A 162 -3.66 3.34 -9.94
C VAL A 162 -3.59 3.36 -8.41
N ASP A 163 -4.62 3.84 -7.72
CA ASP A 163 -4.67 3.85 -6.25
C ASP A 163 -4.62 2.42 -5.68
N LEU A 164 -5.27 1.45 -6.34
CA LEU A 164 -5.16 0.03 -5.99
C LEU A 164 -3.73 -0.49 -6.17
N ILE A 165 -3.01 -0.05 -7.20
CA ILE A 165 -1.61 -0.41 -7.43
C ILE A 165 -0.70 0.23 -6.36
N GLU A 166 -0.93 1.51 -6.05
CA GLU A 166 -0.18 2.26 -5.02
C GLU A 166 -0.38 1.68 -3.61
N LYS A 167 -1.63 1.38 -3.22
CA LYS A 167 -1.93 0.85 -1.89
C LYS A 167 -1.50 -0.60 -1.70
N ASN A 168 -1.74 -1.49 -2.67
CA ASN A 168 -1.49 -2.92 -2.46
C ASN A 168 -0.03 -3.34 -2.70
N TYR A 169 0.70 -2.64 -3.57
CA TYR A 169 1.97 -3.18 -4.08
C TYR A 169 3.17 -2.30 -3.76
N LEU A 170 3.00 -0.98 -3.74
CA LEU A 170 4.10 -0.04 -3.40
C LEU A 170 4.52 -0.14 -1.93
N GLN A 171 3.61 -0.52 -1.04
CA GLN A 171 3.89 -0.59 0.40
C GLN A 171 4.72 -1.78 0.86
N ASN A 172 4.78 -2.93 0.15
CA ASN A 172 5.67 -4.05 0.49
C ASN A 172 5.72 -5.24 -0.50
N ASN A 173 5.07 -5.18 -1.67
CA ASN A 173 4.68 -6.40 -2.38
C ASN A 173 5.02 -6.43 -3.88
N ILE A 174 6.03 -5.67 -4.32
CA ILE A 174 6.59 -5.84 -5.67
C ILE A 174 7.83 -6.73 -5.60
N PRO A 175 7.69 -8.01 -5.99
CA PRO A 175 8.77 -8.95 -6.19
C PRO A 175 10.05 -8.43 -6.87
N VAL A 176 9.85 -7.72 -7.98
CA VAL A 176 10.88 -7.48 -8.98
C VAL A 176 11.23 -6.01 -8.97
N ARG A 177 12.47 -5.69 -8.62
CA ARG A 177 12.95 -4.31 -8.55
C ARG A 177 12.75 -3.54 -9.86
N ALA A 178 12.98 -4.18 -11.01
CA ALA A 178 12.76 -3.56 -12.31
C ALA A 178 11.28 -3.16 -12.54
N LEU A 179 10.34 -4.03 -12.16
CA LEU A 179 8.91 -3.75 -12.25
C LEU A 179 8.52 -2.60 -11.31
N LYS A 180 9.05 -2.61 -10.09
CA LYS A 180 8.83 -1.54 -9.10
C LYS A 180 9.26 -0.17 -9.64
N ILE A 181 10.50 -0.07 -10.14
CA ILE A 181 11.04 1.17 -10.69
C ILE A 181 10.22 1.65 -11.90
N LEU A 182 9.79 0.72 -12.76
CA LEU A 182 8.97 1.06 -13.93
C LEU A 182 7.61 1.62 -13.50
N ILE A 183 6.93 0.98 -12.55
CA ILE A 183 5.62 1.42 -12.06
C ILE A 183 5.74 2.78 -11.34
N GLU A 184 6.74 2.93 -10.47
CA GLU A 184 7.01 4.19 -9.76
C GLU A 184 7.26 5.37 -10.70
N LYS A 185 7.94 5.12 -11.83
CA LYS A 185 8.16 6.14 -12.85
C LYS A 185 6.91 6.43 -13.69
N GLN A 186 6.12 5.40 -14.00
CA GLN A 186 4.99 5.54 -14.91
C GLN A 186 3.74 6.11 -14.24
N ILE A 187 3.53 5.89 -12.94
CA ILE A 187 2.37 6.44 -12.23
C ILE A 187 2.31 7.98 -12.31
N PRO A 188 3.37 8.73 -12.00
CA PRO A 188 3.37 10.19 -12.15
C PRO A 188 3.13 10.65 -13.59
N ALA A 189 3.71 9.94 -14.56
CA ALA A 189 3.53 10.23 -15.98
C ALA A 189 2.06 10.06 -16.40
N LEU A 190 1.41 8.99 -15.92
CA LEU A 190 -0.01 8.70 -16.19
C LEU A 190 -0.94 9.71 -15.50
N LYS A 191 -0.68 10.05 -14.23
CA LYS A 191 -1.40 11.13 -13.51
C LYS A 191 -1.28 12.47 -14.26
N SER A 192 -0.09 12.81 -14.74
CA SER A 192 0.15 14.02 -15.56
C SER A 192 -0.59 13.98 -16.89
N HIS A 193 -0.61 12.83 -17.57
CA HIS A 193 -1.33 12.64 -18.83
C HIS A 193 -2.84 12.81 -18.64
N ILE A 194 -3.42 12.18 -17.60
CA ILE A 194 -4.84 12.33 -17.26
C ILE A 194 -5.16 13.80 -16.96
N LYS A 195 -4.36 14.47 -16.13
CA LYS A 195 -4.53 15.91 -15.82
C LYS A 195 -4.58 16.74 -17.10
N LYS A 196 -3.60 16.59 -18.00
CA LYS A 196 -3.56 17.34 -19.27
C LYS A 196 -4.78 17.07 -20.16
N LYS A 197 -5.20 15.82 -20.29
CA LYS A 197 -6.34 15.44 -21.14
C LYS A 197 -7.64 16.01 -20.60
N VAL A 198 -7.85 15.92 -19.28
CA VAL A 198 -9.01 16.52 -18.60
C VAL A 198 -9.01 18.04 -18.72
N CYS A 199 -7.86 18.72 -18.54
CA CYS A 199 -7.77 20.17 -18.76
C CYS A 199 -8.09 20.56 -20.21
N SER A 200 -7.70 19.75 -21.20
CA SER A 200 -8.06 19.99 -22.61
C SER A 200 -9.57 19.92 -22.83
N GLU A 201 -10.25 18.90 -22.29
CA GLU A 201 -11.71 18.76 -22.37
C GLU A 201 -12.42 19.96 -21.72
N VAL A 202 -11.91 20.45 -20.58
CA VAL A 202 -12.45 21.66 -19.92
C VAL A 202 -12.21 22.90 -20.75
N ASN A 203 -11.06 23.03 -21.43
CA ASN A 203 -10.76 24.19 -22.27
C ASN A 203 -11.66 24.24 -23.50
N GLU A 204 -11.89 23.10 -24.15
CA GLU A 204 -12.87 22.99 -25.23
C GLU A 204 -14.27 23.37 -24.75
N TRP A 205 -14.66 22.87 -23.57
CA TRP A 205 -15.93 23.24 -22.94
C TRP A 205 -16.01 24.75 -22.63
N LEU A 206 -14.94 25.36 -22.10
CA LEU A 206 -14.87 26.80 -21.81
C LEU A 206 -15.03 27.66 -23.06
N VAL A 207 -14.58 27.19 -24.22
CA VAL A 207 -14.78 27.86 -25.50
C VAL A 207 -16.23 27.71 -25.95
N HIS A 208 -16.78 26.49 -25.92
CA HIS A 208 -18.16 26.20 -26.34
C HIS A 208 -19.18 26.95 -25.48
N ILE A 209 -19.04 26.92 -24.16
CA ILE A 209 -19.98 27.61 -23.28
C ILE A 209 -19.86 29.14 -23.41
N ARG A 210 -18.70 29.67 -23.82
CA ARG A 210 -18.53 31.10 -24.12
C ARG A 210 -19.25 31.46 -25.42
N SER A 211 -19.18 30.63 -26.47
CA SER A 211 -19.96 30.89 -27.69
C SER A 211 -21.46 30.82 -27.44
N ASP A 212 -21.91 29.87 -26.61
CA ASP A 212 -23.32 29.67 -26.33
C ASP A 212 -23.89 30.68 -25.33
N ALA A 213 -23.04 31.40 -24.60
CA ALA A 213 -23.47 32.34 -23.56
C ALA A 213 -24.47 33.38 -24.12
N LYS A 214 -24.24 33.87 -25.33
CA LYS A 214 -25.19 34.76 -26.02
C LYS A 214 -26.56 34.12 -26.19
N ASP A 215 -26.61 32.90 -26.72
CA ASP A 215 -27.87 32.21 -27.03
C ASP A 215 -28.61 31.82 -25.76
N ILE A 216 -27.88 31.37 -24.73
CA ILE A 216 -28.41 31.08 -23.38
C ILE A 216 -29.06 32.34 -22.80
N GLY A 217 -28.34 33.47 -22.83
CA GLY A 217 -28.85 34.73 -22.32
C GLY A 217 -30.05 35.26 -23.11
N GLN A 218 -29.99 35.21 -24.44
CA GLN A 218 -31.09 35.65 -25.30
C GLN A 218 -32.34 34.79 -25.10
N THR A 219 -32.17 33.48 -24.96
CA THR A 219 -33.24 32.54 -24.65
C THR A 219 -33.85 32.84 -23.28
N ALA A 220 -33.03 33.03 -22.25
CA ALA A 220 -33.49 33.39 -20.92
C ALA A 220 -34.25 34.73 -20.88
N ILE A 221 -33.77 35.73 -21.62
CA ILE A 221 -34.43 37.04 -21.75
C ILE A 221 -35.73 36.94 -22.56
N GLY A 222 -35.79 36.09 -23.59
CA GLY A 222 -37.01 35.84 -24.37
C GLY A 222 -38.10 35.14 -23.55
N TYR A 223 -37.72 34.15 -22.73
CA TYR A 223 -38.66 33.53 -21.79
C TYR A 223 -39.11 34.51 -20.73
N ALA A 224 -38.22 35.37 -20.26
CA ALA A 224 -38.53 36.41 -19.30
C ALA A 224 -39.53 37.44 -19.79
N SER A 225 -39.39 37.91 -21.03
CA SER A 225 -40.34 38.83 -21.62
C SER A 225 -41.69 38.14 -21.88
N ALA A 226 -41.69 36.89 -22.35
CA ALA A 226 -42.92 36.12 -22.55
C ALA A 226 -43.66 35.83 -21.23
N ALA A 227 -42.94 35.54 -20.15
CA ALA A 227 -43.52 35.34 -18.82
C ALA A 227 -44.16 36.63 -18.29
N ARG A 228 -43.48 37.77 -18.42
CA ARG A 228 -44.05 39.08 -18.05
C ARG A 228 -45.28 39.43 -18.88
N GLN A 229 -45.25 39.18 -20.19
CA GLN A 229 -46.41 39.40 -21.05
C GLN A 229 -47.61 38.57 -20.57
N ARG A 230 -47.39 37.28 -20.21
CA ARG A 230 -48.45 36.42 -19.66
C ARG A 230 -48.99 36.93 -18.33
N GLU A 231 -48.12 37.41 -17.44
CA GLU A 231 -48.51 37.97 -16.15
C GLU A 231 -49.31 39.27 -16.31
N GLU A 232 -48.85 40.18 -17.17
CA GLU A 232 -49.58 41.41 -17.51
C GLU A 232 -50.93 41.10 -18.16
N ASP A 233 -50.97 40.12 -19.07
CA ASP A 233 -52.21 39.64 -19.69
C ASP A 233 -53.15 38.99 -18.66
N MET A 234 -52.64 38.24 -17.69
CA MET A 234 -53.41 37.68 -16.57
C MET A 234 -53.99 38.80 -15.70
N LEU A 235 -53.18 39.78 -15.30
CA LEU A 235 -53.62 40.92 -14.49
C LEU A 235 -54.59 41.82 -15.26
N ALA A 236 -54.43 41.96 -16.57
CA ALA A 236 -55.38 42.68 -17.42
C ALA A 236 -56.71 41.92 -17.57
N ARG A 237 -56.67 40.59 -17.69
CA ARG A 237 -57.87 39.74 -17.68
C ARG A 237 -58.57 39.77 -16.33
N GLN A 238 -57.81 39.73 -15.23
CA GLN A 238 -58.34 39.85 -13.87
C GLN A 238 -59.05 41.20 -13.67
N ARG A 239 -58.42 42.32 -14.05
CA ARG A 239 -59.05 43.65 -13.98
C ARG A 239 -60.34 43.73 -14.81
N LYS A 240 -60.34 43.16 -16.02
CA LYS A 240 -61.55 43.09 -16.87
C LYS A 240 -62.65 42.22 -16.24
N ALA A 241 -62.28 41.12 -15.59
CA ALA A 241 -63.23 40.25 -14.89
C ALA A 241 -63.80 40.94 -13.62
N GLU A 242 -62.99 41.67 -12.88
CA GLU A 242 -63.43 42.47 -11.71
C GLU A 242 -64.35 43.64 -12.12
N GLU A 243 -64.06 44.30 -13.24
CA GLU A 243 -64.93 45.32 -13.83
C GLU A 243 -66.27 44.74 -14.32
N GLN A 244 -66.26 43.52 -14.89
CA GLN A 244 -67.48 42.82 -15.32
C GLN A 244 -68.25 42.22 -14.13
N SER A 245 -67.58 41.80 -13.06
CA SER A 245 -68.20 41.31 -11.82
C SER A 245 -68.91 42.43 -11.05
N CYS A 246 -68.49 43.69 -11.20
CA CYS A 246 -69.22 44.85 -10.66
C CYS A 246 -70.60 45.08 -11.32
N LEU A 247 -70.87 44.47 -12.48
CA LEU A 247 -72.16 44.57 -13.19
C LEU A 247 -73.16 43.46 -12.84
N GLY A 248 -72.85 42.61 -11.86
CA GLY A 248 -73.82 41.75 -11.18
C GLY A 248 -74.45 40.66 -12.06
N LEU A 249 -73.72 39.58 -12.32
CA LEU A 249 -74.33 38.25 -12.45
C LEU A 249 -73.30 37.12 -12.21
N GLU A 250 -73.53 36.41 -11.10
CA GLU A 250 -73.28 35.00 -10.78
C GLU A 250 -71.94 34.30 -11.13
N ASP A 251 -71.23 33.97 -10.05
CA ASP A 251 -70.36 32.83 -9.77
C ASP A 251 -69.95 31.92 -10.95
N LEU A 252 -68.75 32.12 -11.47
CA LEU A 252 -68.01 31.07 -12.18
C LEU A 252 -66.57 31.04 -11.69
N SER A 253 -66.31 30.11 -10.76
CA SER A 253 -64.99 29.60 -10.39
C SER A 253 -64.14 29.30 -11.63
N TYR A 254 -63.30 30.28 -12.01
CA TYR A 254 -62.26 30.09 -13.00
C TYR A 254 -61.05 29.46 -12.30
N THR A 255 -60.89 28.16 -12.47
CA THR A 255 -59.66 27.46 -12.08
C THR A 255 -58.55 27.92 -13.02
N LEU A 256 -57.68 28.79 -12.52
CA LEU A 256 -56.42 29.15 -13.16
C LEU A 256 -55.54 27.91 -13.17
N ASP A 257 -55.55 27.19 -14.28
CA ASP A 257 -54.58 26.13 -14.55
C ASP A 257 -53.23 26.81 -14.83
N VAL A 258 -52.47 27.05 -13.76
CA VAL A 258 -51.09 27.50 -13.87
C VAL A 258 -50.28 26.28 -14.27
N GLU A 259 -50.18 26.02 -15.56
CA GLU A 259 -49.11 25.18 -16.08
C GLU A 259 -47.78 25.89 -15.77
N GLU A 260 -47.21 25.59 -14.59
CA GLU A 260 -45.83 25.92 -14.26
C GLU A 260 -44.93 25.15 -15.23
N ILE A 261 -44.63 25.77 -16.37
CA ILE A 261 -43.56 25.31 -17.24
C ILE A 261 -42.29 25.35 -16.40
N ASP A 262 -41.76 24.18 -16.06
CA ASP A 262 -40.49 24.02 -15.36
C ASP A 262 -39.38 24.72 -16.15
N GLU A 263 -39.08 25.98 -15.78
CA GLU A 263 -38.07 26.83 -16.43
C GLU A 263 -36.69 26.17 -16.41
N SER A 264 -36.46 25.20 -15.51
CA SER A 264 -35.20 24.44 -15.41
C SER A 264 -34.98 23.45 -16.56
N SER A 265 -36.06 23.03 -17.23
CA SER A 265 -36.03 22.01 -18.28
C SER A 265 -35.56 22.55 -19.64
N VAL A 266 -35.55 23.88 -19.83
CA VAL A 266 -35.37 24.53 -21.14
C VAL A 266 -33.94 25.03 -21.39
N LEU A 267 -33.18 25.38 -20.34
CA LEU A 267 -31.78 25.83 -20.44
C LEU A 267 -30.80 24.66 -20.17
N LYS A 268 -30.87 23.61 -20.98
CA LYS A 268 -29.99 22.43 -20.85
C LYS A 268 -28.66 22.62 -21.59
N PHE A 269 -27.70 23.26 -20.95
CA PHE A 269 -26.28 23.11 -21.30
C PHE A 269 -25.60 22.04 -20.45
N ASP A 270 -24.65 21.31 -21.03
CA ASP A 270 -23.97 20.20 -20.38
C ASP A 270 -22.82 20.69 -19.49
N LEU A 271 -22.87 20.34 -18.20
CA LEU A 271 -21.82 20.62 -17.21
C LEU A 271 -21.01 19.37 -16.87
N THR A 272 -21.32 18.22 -17.49
CA THR A 272 -20.64 16.94 -17.25
C THR A 272 -19.12 17.01 -17.42
N PRO A 273 -18.55 17.67 -18.45
CA PRO A 273 -17.09 17.78 -18.58
C PRO A 273 -16.46 18.50 -17.39
N LEU A 274 -17.11 19.55 -16.88
CA LEU A 274 -16.64 20.34 -15.74
C LEU A 274 -16.70 19.55 -14.44
N TYR A 275 -17.81 18.87 -14.16
CA TYR A 275 -17.94 18.05 -12.94
C TYR A 275 -16.97 16.87 -12.94
N ARG A 276 -16.83 16.19 -14.09
CA ARG A 276 -15.89 15.09 -14.26
C ARG A 276 -14.47 15.59 -14.02
N ALA A 277 -14.11 16.77 -14.54
CA ALA A 277 -12.81 17.35 -14.32
C ALA A 277 -12.56 17.70 -12.86
N TYR A 278 -13.51 18.34 -12.18
CA TYR A 278 -13.37 18.67 -10.76
C TYR A 278 -13.21 17.42 -9.90
N HIS A 279 -14.04 16.40 -10.14
CA HIS A 279 -13.96 15.12 -9.43
C HIS A 279 -12.62 14.39 -9.68
N ILE A 280 -12.07 14.47 -10.89
CA ILE A 280 -10.75 13.88 -11.20
C ILE A 280 -9.64 14.64 -10.46
N HIS A 281 -9.69 15.96 -10.37
CA HIS A 281 -8.70 16.76 -9.63
C HIS A 281 -8.78 16.52 -8.12
N ASP A 282 -9.98 16.29 -7.58
CA ASP A 282 -10.18 15.85 -6.21
C ASP A 282 -9.53 14.47 -5.96
N CYS A 283 -9.75 13.51 -6.86
CA CYS A 283 -9.08 12.19 -6.82
C CYS A 283 -7.56 12.27 -6.93
N LEU A 284 -7.02 13.31 -7.58
CA LEU A 284 -5.58 13.56 -7.69
C LEU A 284 -5.01 14.29 -6.45
N GLY A 285 -5.86 14.76 -5.53
CA GLY A 285 -5.46 15.51 -4.33
C GLY A 285 -5.09 16.98 -4.61
N ILE A 286 -5.53 17.54 -5.73
CA ILE A 286 -5.27 18.93 -6.14
C ILE A 286 -6.56 19.70 -6.52
N PRO A 287 -7.63 19.67 -5.69
CA PRO A 287 -8.88 20.34 -6.03
C PRO A 287 -8.72 21.87 -6.07
N ASP A 288 -7.90 22.47 -5.20
CA ASP A 288 -7.74 23.92 -5.12
C ASP A 288 -7.06 24.51 -6.36
N GLU A 289 -6.05 23.82 -6.93
CA GLU A 289 -5.41 24.25 -8.18
C GLU A 289 -6.43 24.34 -9.33
N PHE A 290 -7.39 23.42 -9.38
CA PHE A 290 -8.44 23.43 -10.40
C PHE A 290 -9.49 24.52 -10.15
N ARG A 291 -9.81 24.83 -8.89
CA ARG A 291 -10.72 25.93 -8.53
C ARG A 291 -10.13 27.27 -8.97
N ASP A 292 -8.87 27.51 -8.64
CA ASP A 292 -8.14 28.70 -9.07
C ASP A 292 -8.05 28.77 -10.60
N TYR A 293 -7.79 27.64 -11.26
CA TYR A 293 -7.76 27.57 -12.71
C TYR A 293 -9.10 27.96 -13.34
N TYR A 294 -10.20 27.38 -12.86
CA TYR A 294 -11.55 27.67 -13.36
C TYR A 294 -11.90 29.15 -13.17
N TYR A 295 -11.76 29.66 -11.95
CA TYR A 295 -12.08 31.05 -11.61
C TYR A 295 -11.29 32.05 -12.46
N ASN A 296 -9.97 31.86 -12.58
CA ASN A 296 -9.12 32.78 -13.34
C ASN A 296 -9.46 32.79 -14.84
N ASN A 297 -9.72 31.61 -15.44
CA ASN A 297 -10.12 31.53 -16.85
C ASN A 297 -11.46 32.20 -17.08
N ARG A 298 -12.46 31.93 -16.23
CA ARG A 298 -13.78 32.56 -16.30
C ARG A 298 -13.73 34.07 -16.13
N PHE A 299 -12.98 34.54 -15.14
CA PHE A 299 -12.80 35.97 -14.91
C PHE A 299 -12.09 36.68 -16.07
N LEU A 300 -11.13 36.01 -16.73
CA LEU A 300 -10.48 36.54 -17.93
C LEU A 300 -11.44 36.59 -19.13
N GLN A 301 -12.26 35.56 -19.33
CA GLN A 301 -13.33 35.55 -20.34
C GLN A 301 -14.30 36.71 -20.12
N LEU A 302 -14.77 36.89 -18.87
CA LEU A 302 -15.65 38.00 -18.51
C LEU A 302 -15.02 39.37 -18.82
N LYS A 303 -13.78 39.60 -18.40
CA LYS A 303 -13.07 40.86 -18.69
C LYS A 303 -12.94 41.13 -20.18
N SER A 304 -12.70 40.10 -20.98
CA SER A 304 -12.62 40.19 -22.44
C SER A 304 -13.99 40.48 -23.05
N ASP A 305 -15.05 39.80 -22.59
CA ASP A 305 -16.40 39.92 -23.12
C ASP A 305 -17.08 41.25 -22.75
N LEU A 306 -16.63 41.89 -21.66
CA LEU A 306 -17.08 43.23 -21.26
C LEU A 306 -16.49 44.37 -22.12
N GLN A 307 -15.57 44.08 -23.05
CA GLN A 307 -15.05 45.07 -23.99
C GLN A 307 -15.93 45.11 -25.23
N ILE A 308 -16.57 46.26 -25.48
CA ILE A 308 -17.33 46.47 -26.71
C ILE A 308 -16.36 46.85 -27.83
N SER A 309 -16.48 46.15 -28.96
CA SER A 309 -15.81 46.54 -30.19
C SER A 309 -16.47 47.81 -30.75
N SER A 310 -15.68 48.87 -30.95
CA SER A 310 -16.15 50.13 -31.55
C SER A 310 -16.53 50.03 -33.04
N ALA A 311 -16.41 48.84 -33.63
CA ALA A 311 -16.63 48.61 -35.06
C ALA A 311 -18.11 48.55 -35.47
N GLN A 312 -19.04 48.28 -34.54
CA GLN A 312 -20.47 48.22 -34.82
C GLN A 312 -21.24 49.29 -34.02
N PRO A 313 -22.32 49.87 -34.58
CA PRO A 313 -23.20 50.75 -33.82
C PRO A 313 -23.73 50.05 -32.56
N PHE A 314 -23.62 50.72 -31.41
CA PHE A 314 -24.04 50.16 -30.13
C PHE A 314 -25.53 49.76 -30.14
N LEU A 315 -26.38 50.50 -30.86
CA LEU A 315 -27.81 50.23 -30.95
C LEU A 315 -28.13 48.88 -31.60
N GLU A 316 -27.29 48.38 -32.51
CA GLU A 316 -27.51 47.07 -33.15
C GLU A 316 -26.91 45.92 -32.32
N SER A 317 -25.91 46.22 -31.50
CA SER A 317 -25.14 45.23 -30.74
C SER A 317 -25.54 45.13 -29.26
N HIS A 318 -26.24 46.11 -28.67
CA HIS A 318 -26.57 46.16 -27.24
C HIS A 318 -27.32 44.93 -26.74
N GLN A 319 -28.27 44.41 -27.54
CA GLN A 319 -29.03 43.22 -27.15
C GLN A 319 -28.15 41.99 -27.04
N THR A 320 -27.24 41.82 -28.01
CA THR A 320 -26.30 40.70 -28.06
C THR A 320 -25.25 40.79 -26.95
N PHE A 321 -24.75 42.00 -26.67
CA PHE A 321 -23.79 42.27 -25.61
C PHE A 321 -24.37 41.97 -24.22
N LEU A 322 -25.55 42.51 -23.93
CA LEU A 322 -26.21 42.30 -22.64
C LEU A 322 -26.74 40.87 -22.48
N ALA A 323 -27.20 40.23 -23.56
CA ALA A 323 -27.55 38.81 -23.55
C ALA A 323 -26.33 37.93 -23.24
N HIS A 324 -25.18 38.21 -23.85
CA HIS A 324 -23.94 37.47 -23.56
C HIS A 324 -23.55 37.54 -22.08
N ILE A 325 -23.61 38.74 -21.48
CA ILE A 325 -23.33 38.92 -20.05
C ILE A 325 -24.36 38.19 -19.19
N ALA A 326 -25.65 38.24 -19.57
CA ALA A 326 -26.69 37.54 -18.84
C ALA A 326 -26.46 36.02 -18.87
N GLY A 327 -26.13 35.45 -20.03
CA GLY A 327 -25.81 34.04 -20.18
C GLY A 327 -24.59 33.60 -19.40
N TYR A 328 -23.53 34.42 -19.35
CA TYR A 328 -22.36 34.16 -18.49
C TYR A 328 -22.78 33.94 -17.04
N PHE A 329 -23.56 34.85 -16.46
CA PHE A 329 -23.97 34.74 -15.06
C PHE A 329 -24.98 33.61 -14.80
N ILE A 330 -25.81 33.25 -15.79
CA ILE A 330 -26.70 32.07 -15.69
C ILE A 330 -25.88 30.78 -15.58
N VAL A 331 -24.81 30.66 -16.38
CA VAL A 331 -23.91 29.51 -16.34
C VAL A 331 -23.18 29.44 -14.99
N GLU A 332 -22.56 30.53 -14.56
CA GLU A 332 -21.78 30.55 -13.31
C GLU A 332 -22.64 30.32 -12.07
N ASP A 333 -23.87 30.82 -12.08
CA ASP A 333 -24.84 30.59 -11.01
C ASP A 333 -25.29 29.12 -10.95
N ARG A 334 -25.49 28.47 -12.11
CA ARG A 334 -25.74 27.02 -12.16
C ARG A 334 -24.55 26.25 -11.62
N VAL A 335 -23.33 26.61 -11.99
CA VAL A 335 -22.08 25.99 -11.48
C VAL A 335 -21.98 26.17 -9.96
N LEU A 336 -22.22 27.37 -9.43
CA LEU A 336 -22.21 27.63 -7.99
C LEU A 336 -23.16 26.70 -7.22
N ARG A 337 -24.36 26.46 -7.73
CA ARG A 337 -25.35 25.57 -7.07
C ARG A 337 -24.98 24.09 -7.11
N THR A 338 -24.37 23.64 -8.20
CA THR A 338 -24.32 22.22 -8.55
C THR A 338 -22.93 21.61 -8.46
N ALA A 339 -21.87 22.42 -8.56
CA ALA A 339 -20.48 21.96 -8.65
C ALA A 339 -19.80 21.76 -7.29
N GLY A 340 -20.56 21.59 -6.21
CA GLY A 340 -20.04 21.12 -4.91
C GLY A 340 -18.90 21.96 -4.29
N GLY A 341 -18.84 23.27 -4.57
CA GLY A 341 -17.79 24.17 -4.05
C GLY A 341 -16.70 24.55 -5.05
N LEU A 342 -16.82 24.19 -6.34
CA LEU A 342 -15.91 24.63 -7.39
C LEU A 342 -15.76 26.16 -7.46
N LEU A 343 -16.86 26.89 -7.34
CA LEU A 343 -16.91 28.35 -7.29
C LEU A 343 -17.46 28.80 -5.93
N SER A 344 -16.81 29.78 -5.31
CA SER A 344 -17.31 30.36 -4.06
C SER A 344 -18.33 31.49 -4.32
N PRO A 345 -19.26 31.75 -3.39
CA PRO A 345 -20.19 32.87 -3.50
C PRO A 345 -19.47 34.22 -3.61
N THR A 346 -18.35 34.39 -2.91
CA THR A 346 -17.52 35.60 -2.90
C THR A 346 -16.83 35.86 -4.23
N GLU A 347 -16.34 34.80 -4.90
CA GLU A 347 -15.77 34.91 -6.24
C GLU A 347 -16.82 35.32 -7.26
N LEU A 348 -18.01 34.74 -7.21
CA LEU A 348 -19.12 35.12 -8.10
C LEU A 348 -19.59 36.56 -7.84
N GLU A 349 -19.63 37.02 -6.58
CA GLU A 349 -19.92 38.42 -6.25
C GLU A 349 -18.86 39.38 -6.82
N THR A 350 -17.58 39.03 -6.74
CA THR A 350 -16.50 39.85 -7.31
C THR A 350 -16.62 39.98 -8.83
N MET A 351 -16.92 38.87 -9.52
CA MET A 351 -17.21 38.87 -10.95
C MET A 351 -18.43 39.73 -11.30
N TRP A 352 -19.50 39.62 -10.51
CA TRP A 352 -20.72 40.40 -10.67
C TRP A 352 -20.47 41.91 -10.52
N GLU A 353 -19.81 42.34 -9.45
CA GLU A 353 -19.51 43.75 -9.21
C GLU A 353 -18.65 44.36 -10.32
N THR A 354 -17.64 43.61 -10.80
CA THR A 354 -16.80 44.02 -11.92
C THR A 354 -17.61 44.19 -13.20
N ALA A 355 -18.52 43.25 -13.50
CA ALA A 355 -19.37 43.31 -14.68
C ALA A 355 -20.35 44.49 -14.61
N VAL A 356 -21.06 44.66 -13.50
CA VAL A 356 -22.02 45.77 -13.34
C VAL A 356 -21.31 47.12 -13.43
N ALA A 357 -20.15 47.29 -12.78
CA ALA A 357 -19.40 48.53 -12.87
C ALA A 357 -19.00 48.85 -14.32
N LYS A 358 -18.53 47.86 -15.08
CA LYS A 358 -18.10 48.06 -16.46
C LYS A 358 -19.28 48.30 -17.41
N VAL A 359 -20.38 47.55 -17.27
CA VAL A 359 -21.62 47.76 -18.04
C VAL A 359 -22.19 49.14 -17.76
N THR A 360 -22.17 49.59 -16.51
CA THR A 360 -22.63 50.93 -16.14
C THR A 360 -21.79 51.99 -16.84
N ALA A 361 -20.45 51.91 -16.77
CA ALA A 361 -19.56 52.87 -17.42
C ALA A 361 -19.75 52.91 -18.94
N VAL A 362 -19.92 51.74 -19.56
CA VAL A 362 -20.23 51.61 -20.99
C VAL A 362 -21.54 52.30 -21.34
N LEU A 363 -22.61 52.03 -20.58
CA LEU A 363 -23.92 52.61 -20.85
C LEU A 363 -23.89 54.13 -20.69
N GLU A 364 -23.22 54.64 -19.66
CA GLU A 364 -23.02 56.08 -19.42
C GLU A 364 -22.29 56.76 -20.60
N GLU A 365 -21.22 56.15 -21.11
CA GLU A 365 -20.48 56.64 -22.27
C GLU A 365 -21.35 56.64 -23.55
N GLN A 366 -22.08 55.55 -23.81
CA GLN A 366 -22.91 55.44 -25.01
C GLN A 366 -24.13 56.38 -24.96
N PHE A 367 -24.77 56.55 -23.78
CA PHE A 367 -25.88 57.48 -23.62
C PHE A 367 -25.46 58.95 -23.76
N SER A 368 -24.24 59.29 -23.34
CA SER A 368 -23.69 60.64 -23.55
C SER A 368 -23.48 60.98 -25.03
N ASN A 369 -23.37 59.96 -25.89
CA ASN A 369 -23.17 60.10 -27.33
C ASN A 369 -24.46 59.90 -28.15
N MET A 370 -25.62 59.67 -27.50
CA MET A 370 -26.90 59.41 -28.18
C MET A 370 -27.82 60.62 -28.14
N ASP A 371 -28.15 61.18 -29.32
CA ASP A 371 -29.01 62.37 -29.43
C ASP A 371 -30.51 62.06 -29.59
N SER A 372 -30.90 60.78 -29.73
CA SER A 372 -32.27 60.37 -30.04
C SER A 372 -32.99 59.72 -28.86
N ALA A 373 -34.07 60.36 -28.38
CA ALA A 373 -34.90 59.89 -27.26
C ALA A 373 -35.51 58.48 -27.49
N SER A 374 -35.81 58.11 -28.74
CA SER A 374 -36.33 56.78 -29.06
C SER A 374 -35.28 55.68 -28.92
N HIS A 375 -34.02 55.97 -29.22
CA HIS A 375 -32.91 55.02 -29.06
C HIS A 375 -32.56 54.83 -27.58
N LEU A 376 -32.58 55.91 -26.79
CA LEU A 376 -32.38 55.85 -25.34
C LEU A 376 -33.45 54.98 -24.66
N LEU A 377 -34.72 55.14 -25.05
CA LEU A 377 -35.83 54.39 -24.47
C LEU A 377 -35.75 52.89 -24.79
N LEU A 378 -35.38 52.52 -26.02
CA LEU A 378 -35.21 51.11 -26.42
C LEU A 378 -34.13 50.39 -25.60
N VAL A 379 -32.96 51.01 -25.43
CA VAL A 379 -31.87 50.42 -24.64
C VAL A 379 -32.26 50.36 -23.15
N LYS A 380 -32.92 51.40 -22.63
CA LYS A 380 -33.39 51.46 -21.25
C LYS A 380 -34.41 50.38 -20.92
N ASP A 381 -35.38 50.14 -21.81
CA ASP A 381 -36.40 49.08 -21.65
C ASP A 381 -35.78 47.69 -21.67
N TYR A 382 -34.77 47.48 -22.52
CA TYR A 382 -34.04 46.22 -22.59
C TYR A 382 -33.17 45.98 -21.34
N VAL A 383 -32.46 47.00 -20.85
CA VAL A 383 -31.67 46.89 -19.61
C VAL A 383 -32.58 46.69 -18.40
N ALA A 384 -33.69 47.41 -18.31
CA ALA A 384 -34.68 47.25 -17.24
C ALA A 384 -35.24 45.82 -17.23
N SER A 385 -35.55 45.27 -18.40
CA SER A 385 -36.00 43.89 -18.59
C SER A 385 -35.02 42.84 -18.06
N ILE A 386 -33.73 43.01 -18.35
CA ILE A 386 -32.68 42.14 -17.82
C ILE A 386 -32.57 42.29 -16.31
N CYS A 387 -32.66 43.52 -15.83
CA CYS A 387 -32.53 43.80 -14.41
C CYS A 387 -33.68 43.19 -13.61
N GLU A 388 -34.94 43.29 -14.05
CA GLU A 388 -36.05 42.59 -13.40
C GLU A 388 -35.83 41.08 -13.35
N LYS A 389 -35.26 40.46 -14.40
CA LYS A 389 -34.92 39.03 -14.31
C LYS A 389 -33.90 38.70 -13.23
N PHE A 390 -32.82 39.48 -13.11
CA PHE A 390 -31.88 39.27 -12.01
C PHE A 390 -32.45 39.64 -10.63
N LYS A 391 -33.62 40.31 -10.56
CA LYS A 391 -34.30 40.73 -9.33
C LYS A 391 -35.38 39.74 -8.87
N ASP A 392 -36.29 39.34 -9.75
CA ASP A 392 -37.40 38.41 -9.49
C ASP A 392 -36.92 36.95 -9.38
N SER A 393 -35.77 36.67 -9.97
CA SER A 393 -35.17 35.34 -9.87
C SER A 393 -34.66 35.01 -8.46
N ALA A 394 -34.67 35.98 -7.53
CA ALA A 394 -34.47 35.76 -6.10
C ALA A 394 -35.54 34.85 -5.46
N ASP A 395 -36.63 34.50 -6.16
CA ASP A 395 -37.63 33.51 -5.68
C ASP A 395 -37.83 32.33 -6.66
N GLY A 396 -37.60 32.51 -7.98
CA GLY A 396 -37.62 31.41 -8.98
C GLY A 396 -36.30 31.33 -9.75
N ILE A 397 -35.65 30.16 -9.75
CA ILE A 397 -34.27 29.86 -10.26
C ILE A 397 -33.12 30.24 -9.29
N PHE A 398 -33.15 31.37 -8.56
CA PHE A 398 -32.14 31.72 -7.53
C PHE A 398 -32.72 31.71 -6.09
N GLY A 399 -34.01 31.37 -5.92
CA GLY A 399 -34.74 31.51 -4.64
C GLY A 399 -34.45 30.52 -3.52
N SER A 400 -33.67 29.48 -3.77
CA SER A 400 -33.21 28.61 -2.69
C SER A 400 -32.21 29.29 -1.73
N LEU A 401 -31.73 30.50 -2.04
CA LEU A 401 -30.81 31.26 -1.17
C LEU A 401 -31.53 32.11 -0.11
N SER A 402 -32.85 32.28 -0.19
CA SER A 402 -33.61 33.09 0.78
C SER A 402 -33.81 32.43 2.15
N ASN A 403 -33.39 31.17 2.34
CA ASN A 403 -33.60 30.44 3.60
C ASN A 403 -32.40 30.38 4.56
N ARG A 404 -31.48 31.36 4.50
CA ARG A 404 -30.65 31.74 5.65
C ARG A 404 -30.50 33.25 5.70
N ALA A 405 -31.05 33.82 6.76
CA ALA A 405 -30.97 35.22 7.12
C ALA A 405 -29.53 35.78 7.05
N SER A 406 -29.15 36.39 5.94
CA SER A 406 -28.01 37.32 5.89
C SER A 406 -28.05 38.19 4.62
N LYS A 407 -28.31 39.49 4.83
CA LYS A 407 -28.14 40.63 3.91
C LYS A 407 -28.96 40.58 2.61
N GLN A 408 -29.73 41.65 2.35
CA GLN A 408 -30.10 42.05 0.97
C GLN A 408 -28.86 41.91 0.08
N SER A 409 -28.88 40.93 -0.84
CA SER A 409 -27.75 40.55 -1.68
C SER A 409 -27.13 41.80 -2.33
N ALA A 410 -25.81 41.92 -2.27
CA ALA A 410 -25.07 43.01 -2.92
C ALA A 410 -25.48 43.17 -4.40
N ARG A 411 -25.85 42.06 -5.06
CA ARG A 411 -26.36 42.05 -6.43
C ARG A 411 -27.64 42.85 -6.61
N LYS A 412 -28.61 42.68 -5.70
CA LYS A 412 -29.88 43.44 -5.69
C LYS A 412 -29.62 44.95 -5.54
N LYS A 413 -28.68 45.32 -4.66
CA LYS A 413 -28.29 46.73 -4.47
C LYS A 413 -27.62 47.31 -5.72
N SER A 414 -26.68 46.60 -6.34
CA SER A 414 -26.01 47.04 -7.56
C SER A 414 -26.97 47.20 -8.73
N LEU A 415 -27.96 46.32 -8.82
CA LEU A 415 -29.00 46.36 -9.83
C LEU A 415 -29.99 47.52 -9.62
N ASP A 416 -30.44 47.74 -8.37
CA ASP A 416 -31.30 48.88 -8.03
C ASP A 416 -30.57 50.22 -8.24
N MET A 417 -29.24 50.26 -8.01
CA MET A 417 -28.39 51.40 -8.31
C MET A 417 -28.30 51.67 -9.82
N LEU A 418 -28.10 50.62 -10.64
CA LEU A 418 -28.12 50.72 -12.10
C LEU A 418 -29.48 51.25 -12.60
N LYS A 419 -30.60 50.70 -12.12
CA LYS A 419 -31.94 51.20 -12.44
C LYS A 419 -32.15 52.66 -12.04
N LYS A 420 -31.58 53.08 -10.91
CA LYS A 420 -31.64 54.49 -10.47
C LYS A 420 -30.86 55.39 -11.44
N ARG A 421 -29.63 55.04 -11.78
CA ARG A 421 -28.83 55.81 -12.75
C ARG A 421 -29.50 55.90 -14.12
N LEU A 422 -30.12 54.82 -14.60
CA LEU A 422 -30.89 54.82 -15.86
C LEU A 422 -32.12 55.74 -15.85
N ARG A 423 -32.65 56.09 -14.66
CA ARG A 423 -33.71 57.10 -14.52
C ARG A 423 -33.17 58.52 -14.53
N ASP A 424 -31.92 58.72 -14.14
CA ASP A 424 -31.28 60.03 -14.01
C ASP A 424 -30.76 60.58 -15.37
N PHE A 425 -30.63 59.74 -16.42
CA PHE A 425 -30.25 60.12 -17.80
C PHE A 425 -31.40 60.67 -18.67
N ASN A 426 -32.41 61.30 -18.06
CA ASN A 426 -33.55 61.88 -18.77
C ASN A 426 -33.21 63.19 -19.50
#